data_AF-A9ERK2-F1
#
_entry.id   AF-A9ERK2-F1
#
_cell.length_a   1.000
_cell.length_b   1.000
_cell.length_c   1.000
_cell.angle_alpha   90.00
_cell.angle_beta   90.00
_cell.angle_gamma   90.00
#
_symmetry.space_group_name_H-M   'P 1'
#
loop_
_entity.id
_entity.type
_entity.pdbx_description
1 polymer ?
#
loop_
_entity_poly.entity_id
_entity_poly.type
_entity_poly.pdbx_seq_one_letter_code
_entity_poly.pdbx_strand_id
1 'polypeptide(L)'
;MGNRHHHKKLRADVRARMARTGESYQKALAQILDERSTPKAARNIDLVPIDYFGAPAALATFEIAGRLACLVVSSRLRPRPFPQSPLVALAMRGPRAIH
;
A
#
# COMPACT_ATOMS: atom_id res chain seq x y z
N MET A 1 -4.25 -14.61 -27.94
CA MET A 1 -3.08 -13.84 -28.45
C MET A 1 -2.27 -13.10 -27.37
N GLY A 2 -2.87 -12.58 -26.29
CA GLY A 2 -2.17 -11.75 -25.29
C GLY A 2 -0.95 -12.39 -24.59
N ASN A 3 -1.02 -13.68 -24.23
CA ASN A 3 0.07 -14.33 -23.50
C ASN A 3 1.36 -14.49 -24.32
N ARG A 4 1.28 -14.60 -25.65
CA ARG A 4 2.48 -14.80 -26.49
C ARG A 4 3.38 -13.56 -26.55
N HIS A 5 2.78 -12.38 -26.52
CA HIS A 5 3.51 -11.10 -26.49
C HIS A 5 4.14 -10.85 -25.13
N HIS A 6 3.43 -11.21 -24.05
CA HIS A 6 3.94 -11.09 -22.69
C HIS A 6 5.25 -11.89 -22.49
N HIS A 7 5.28 -13.13 -22.99
CA HIS A 7 6.46 -13.99 -22.89
C HIS A 7 7.61 -13.58 -23.82
N LYS A 8 7.33 -12.86 -24.92
CA LYS A 8 8.39 -12.28 -25.78
C LYS A 8 9.06 -11.10 -25.09
N LYS A 9 8.27 -10.19 -24.52
CA LYS A 9 8.78 -9.03 -23.78
C LYS A 9 9.60 -9.45 -22.55
N LEU A 10 9.07 -10.37 -21.75
CA LEU A 10 9.79 -10.88 -20.57
C LEU A 10 11.17 -11.46 -20.93
N ARG A 11 11.27 -12.23 -22.01
CA ARG A 11 12.55 -12.79 -22.47
C ARG A 11 13.54 -11.71 -22.92
N ALA A 12 13.05 -10.66 -23.57
CA ALA A 12 13.89 -9.51 -23.95
C ALA A 12 14.41 -8.78 -22.71
N ASP A 13 13.54 -8.52 -21.72
CA ASP A 13 13.89 -7.84 -20.47
C ASP A 13 14.95 -8.63 -19.68
N VAL A 14 14.79 -9.97 -19.59
CA VAL A 14 15.77 -10.85 -18.92
C VAL A 14 17.13 -10.79 -19.62
N ARG A 15 17.17 -10.90 -20.96
CA ARG A 15 18.44 -10.80 -21.71
C ARG A 15 19.11 -9.44 -21.54
N ALA A 16 18.34 -8.36 -21.57
CA ALA A 16 18.85 -7.00 -21.37
C ALA A 16 19.41 -6.80 -19.95
N ARG A 17 18.85 -7.48 -18.93
CA ARG A 17 19.42 -7.47 -17.58
C ARG A 17 20.70 -8.29 -17.51
N MET A 18 20.70 -9.52 -18.02
CA MET A 18 21.89 -10.37 -18.07
C MET A 18 23.07 -9.66 -18.76
N ALA A 19 22.82 -8.96 -19.87
CA ALA A 19 23.84 -8.19 -20.57
C ALA A 19 24.41 -7.00 -19.76
N ARG A 20 23.60 -6.42 -18.87
CA ARG A 20 24.01 -5.30 -18.01
C ARG A 20 24.70 -5.73 -16.73
N THR A 21 24.24 -6.82 -16.10
CA THR A 21 24.69 -7.25 -14.77
C THR A 21 25.62 -8.45 -14.79
N GLY A 22 25.70 -9.19 -15.90
CA GLY A 22 26.44 -10.44 -16.00
C GLY A 22 25.82 -11.61 -15.23
N GLU A 23 24.58 -11.47 -14.74
CA GLU A 23 23.93 -12.48 -13.91
C GLU A 23 23.38 -13.66 -14.71
N SER A 24 23.17 -14.80 -14.03
CA SER A 24 22.52 -15.96 -14.63
C SER A 24 21.03 -15.69 -14.94
N TYR A 25 20.49 -16.41 -15.91
CA TYR A 25 19.11 -16.24 -16.36
C TYR A 25 18.09 -16.38 -15.23
N GLN A 26 18.27 -17.38 -14.35
CA GLN A 26 17.35 -17.64 -13.24
C GLN A 26 17.34 -16.48 -12.23
N LYS A 27 18.52 -15.93 -11.92
CA LYS A 27 18.65 -14.79 -11.00
C LYS A 27 18.03 -13.53 -11.61
N ALA A 28 18.30 -13.26 -12.89
CA ALA A 28 17.72 -12.13 -13.61
C ALA A 28 16.19 -12.24 -13.73
N LEU A 29 15.65 -13.43 -13.99
CA LEU A 29 14.22 -13.68 -14.04
C LEU A 29 13.56 -13.49 -12.68
N ALA A 30 14.13 -14.07 -11.62
CA ALA A 30 13.60 -13.94 -10.27
C ALA A 30 13.51 -12.48 -9.84
N GLN A 31 14.54 -11.68 -10.08
CA GLN A 31 14.52 -10.25 -9.75
C GLN A 31 13.51 -9.45 -10.59
N ILE A 32 13.37 -9.74 -11.88
CA ILE A 32 12.37 -9.06 -12.72
C ILE A 32 10.95 -9.40 -12.26
N LEU A 33 10.71 -10.64 -11.82
CA LEU A 33 9.43 -11.03 -11.25
C LEU A 33 9.20 -10.34 -9.91
N ASP A 34 10.21 -10.30 -9.05
CA ASP A 34 10.14 -9.67 -7.73
C ASP A 34 9.87 -8.15 -7.82
N GLU A 35 10.53 -7.45 -8.76
CA GLU A 35 10.28 -6.04 -9.09
C GLU A 35 8.87 -5.79 -9.65
N ARG A 36 8.24 -6.80 -10.27
CA ARG A 36 6.87 -6.71 -10.78
C ARG A 36 5.82 -7.08 -9.74
N SER A 37 6.16 -7.95 -8.79
CA SER A 37 5.29 -8.35 -7.69
C SER A 37 5.36 -7.42 -6.49
N THR A 38 6.46 -6.70 -6.32
CA THR A 38 6.55 -5.66 -5.29
C THR A 38 5.57 -4.54 -5.62
N PRO A 39 4.58 -4.26 -4.75
CA PRO A 39 3.69 -3.14 -4.96
C PRO A 39 4.56 -1.88 -5.02
N LYS A 40 4.45 -1.12 -6.12
CA LYS A 40 5.11 0.18 -6.23
C LYS A 40 4.81 0.97 -4.97
N ALA A 41 5.87 1.49 -4.33
CA ALA A 41 5.74 2.36 -3.17
C ALA A 41 4.68 3.43 -3.44
N ALA A 42 3.77 3.60 -2.49
CA ALA A 42 2.70 4.59 -2.56
C ALA A 42 3.30 5.96 -2.92
N ARG A 43 2.84 6.54 -4.03
CA ARG A 43 3.24 7.89 -4.45
C ARG A 43 2.15 8.85 -4.00
N ASN A 44 2.56 10.07 -3.65
CA ASN A 44 1.66 11.17 -3.23
C ASN A 44 0.82 10.79 -2.00
N ILE A 45 1.48 10.63 -0.85
CA ILE A 45 0.80 10.42 0.42
C ILE A 45 0.41 11.79 0.98
N ASP A 46 -0.86 12.16 0.85
CA ASP A 46 -1.42 13.33 1.53
C ASP A 46 -1.97 12.91 2.90
N LEU A 47 -1.63 13.69 3.93
CA LEU A 47 -2.12 13.49 5.30
C LEU A 47 -3.13 14.58 5.64
N VAL A 48 -4.40 14.19 5.74
CA VAL A 48 -5.49 15.10 6.09
C VAL A 48 -5.89 14.89 7.55
N PRO A 49 -5.79 15.90 8.43
CA PRO A 49 -6.30 15.78 9.80
C PRO A 49 -7.83 15.67 9.77
N ILE A 50 -8.38 14.75 10.55
CA ILE A 50 -9.83 14.51 10.67
C ILE A 50 -10.21 14.26 12.13
N ASP A 51 -11.48 14.51 12.46
CA ASP A 51 -12.09 14.00 13.69
C ASP A 51 -12.84 12.70 13.40
N TYR A 52 -12.30 11.59 13.91
CA TYR A 52 -12.85 10.26 13.72
C TYR A 52 -13.55 9.79 15.00
N PHE A 53 -14.89 9.90 15.03
CA PHE A 53 -15.73 9.58 16.19
C PHE A 53 -15.27 10.28 17.49
N GLY A 54 -15.01 11.59 17.39
CA GLY A 54 -14.59 12.42 18.52
C GLY A 54 -13.14 12.20 18.96
N ALA A 55 -12.34 11.46 18.18
CA ALA A 55 -10.91 11.33 18.39
C ALA A 55 -10.14 11.96 17.21
N PRO A 56 -9.11 12.79 17.48
CA PRO A 56 -8.28 13.33 16.41
C PRO A 56 -7.55 12.18 15.70
N ALA A 57 -7.56 12.19 14.38
CA ALA A 57 -6.94 11.20 13.52
C ALA A 57 -6.34 11.85 12.26
N ALA A 58 -5.56 11.09 11.50
CA ALA A 58 -5.08 11.52 10.19
C ALA A 58 -5.52 10.52 9.12
N LEU A 59 -6.09 11.02 8.04
CA LEU A 59 -6.37 10.24 6.85
C LEU A 59 -5.16 10.33 5.92
N ALA A 60 -4.49 9.21 5.70
CA ALA A 60 -3.49 9.08 4.65
C ALA A 60 -4.19 8.67 3.37
N THR A 61 -4.14 9.53 2.36
CA THR A 61 -4.62 9.23 1.01
C THR A 61 -3.42 9.06 0.10
N PHE A 62 -3.38 7.98 -0.67
CA PHE A 62 -2.27 7.71 -1.58
C PHE A 62 -2.72 6.92 -2.80
N GLU A 63 -1.94 7.01 -3.88
CA GLU A 63 -2.21 6.27 -5.10
C GLU A 63 -1.40 4.98 -5.14
N ILE A 64 -2.09 3.84 -5.30
CA ILE A 64 -1.47 2.54 -5.58
C ILE A 64 -2.10 1.97 -6.84
N ALA A 65 -1.26 1.69 -7.85
CA ALA A 65 -1.65 1.05 -9.11
C ALA A 65 -2.82 1.75 -9.84
N GLY A 66 -2.84 3.09 -9.87
CA GLY A 66 -3.90 3.85 -10.54
C GLY A 66 -5.20 3.96 -9.74
N ARG A 67 -5.20 3.54 -8.46
CA ARG A 67 -6.35 3.63 -7.56
C ARG A 67 -6.00 4.49 -6.36
N LEU A 68 -6.92 5.39 -6.01
CA LEU A 68 -6.86 6.13 -4.76
C LEU A 68 -7.21 5.18 -3.61
N ALA A 69 -6.30 5.05 -2.65
CA ALA A 69 -6.50 4.30 -1.42
C ALA A 69 -6.44 5.27 -0.24
N CYS A 70 -7.30 5.04 0.75
CA CYS A 70 -7.40 5.85 1.95
C CYS A 70 -7.20 4.97 3.18
N LEU A 71 -6.33 5.40 4.10
CA LEU A 71 -6.04 4.68 5.33
C LEU A 71 -6.11 5.67 6.50
N VAL A 72 -6.89 5.34 7.54
CA VAL A 72 -6.95 6.14 8.76
C VAL A 72 -5.75 5.78 9.62
N VAL A 73 -4.74 6.65 9.65
CA VAL A 73 -3.51 6.50 10.43
C VAL A 73 -3.76 7.06 11.83
N SER A 74 -3.38 6.29 12.86
CA SER A 74 -3.51 6.66 14.26
C SER A 74 -2.80 7.98 14.58
N SER A 75 -3.46 8.79 15.41
CA SER A 75 -2.93 10.04 15.98
C SER A 75 -1.72 9.79 16.90
N ARG A 76 -0.83 10.78 17.01
CA ARG A 76 0.30 10.81 17.98
C ARG A 76 -0.14 10.56 19.43
N LEU A 77 -1.42 10.74 19.75
CA LEU A 77 -2.00 10.55 21.09
C LEU A 77 -2.61 9.15 21.31
N ARG A 78 -2.52 8.22 20.34
CA ARG A 78 -3.13 6.90 20.45
C ARG A 78 -2.17 5.76 20.04
N PRO A 79 -1.57 5.03 20.99
CA PRO A 79 -0.63 3.94 20.71
C PRO A 79 -1.30 2.64 20.24
N ARG A 80 -2.63 2.62 20.04
CA ARG A 80 -3.39 1.42 19.66
C ARG A 80 -4.02 1.61 18.28
N PRO A 81 -4.09 0.55 17.46
CA PRO A 81 -4.78 0.58 16.17
C PRO A 81 -6.25 0.97 16.34
N PHE A 82 -6.83 1.61 15.32
CA PHE A 82 -8.26 1.87 15.32
C PHE A 82 -9.03 0.54 15.30
N PRO A 83 -10.12 0.44 16.08
CA PRO A 83 -10.97 -0.74 16.07
C PRO A 83 -11.50 -0.98 14.66
N GLN A 84 -11.50 -2.24 14.21
CA GLN A 84 -12.06 -2.65 12.91
C GLN A 84 -13.56 -2.31 12.81
N SER A 85 -14.24 -2.24 13.95
CA SER A 85 -15.65 -1.86 14.08
C SER A 85 -15.78 -0.62 14.98
N PRO A 86 -15.54 0.59 14.44
CA PRO A 86 -15.52 1.84 15.21
C PRO A 86 -16.85 2.15 15.89
N LEU A 87 -17.97 1.83 15.23
CA LEU A 87 -19.32 2.00 15.79
C LEU A 87 -19.58 1.08 16.99
N VAL A 88 -19.10 -0.17 16.92
CA VAL A 88 -19.20 -1.13 18.03
C VAL A 88 -18.31 -0.68 19.19
N ALA A 89 -17.08 -0.25 18.90
CA ALA A 89 -16.17 0.27 19.92
C ALA A 89 -16.70 1.54 20.60
N LEU A 90 -17.44 2.39 19.87
CA LEU A 90 -18.10 3.57 20.42
C LEU A 90 -19.30 3.19 21.30
N ALA A 91 -20.14 2.25 20.83
CA ALA A 91 -21.29 1.75 21.59
C ALA A 91 -20.86 1.10 22.92
N MET A 92 -19.75 0.34 22.90
CA MET A 92 -19.16 -0.27 24.10
C MET A 92 -18.52 0.75 25.06
N ARG A 93 -18.25 1.98 24.61
CA ARG A 93 -17.61 3.03 25.44
C ARG A 93 -18.60 3.78 26.34
N GLY A 94 -19.90 3.59 26.12
CA GLY A 94 -20.98 4.29 26.82
C GLY A 94 -20.99 5.81 26.54
N PRO A 95 -22.13 6.50 26.76
CA PRO A 95 -22.16 7.96 26.67
C PRO A 95 -21.27 8.54 27.78
N ARG A 96 -20.16 9.17 27.40
CA ARG A 96 -19.44 10.04 28.32
C ARG A 96 -20.19 11.36 28.38
N ALA A 97 -20.89 11.59 29.48
CA ALA A 97 -21.40 12.91 29.83
C ALA A 97 -20.22 13.89 29.86
N ILE A 98 -20.29 14.90 29.00
CA ILE A 98 -19.36 16.04 28.99
C ILE A 98 -19.91 16.98 30.08
N HIS A 99 -19.20 17.11 31.19
CA HIS A 99 -19.40 18.18 32.17
C HIS A 99 -18.51 19.37 31.82
#